data_AF-A0A9N9JV83-F1
#
_entry.id   AF-A0A9N9JV83-F1
#
_cell.length_a   1.000
_cell.length_b   1.000
_cell.length_c   1.000
_cell.angle_alpha   90.00
_cell.angle_beta   90.00
_cell.angle_gamma   90.00
#
_symmetry.space_group_name_H-M   'P 1'
#
loop_
_entity.id
_entity.type
_entity.pdbx_description
1 polymer ?
#
loop_
_entity_poly.entity_id
_entity_poly.type
_entity_poly.pdbx_seq_one_letter_code
_entity_poly.pdbx_strand_id
1 'polypeptide(L)' 'SSGYGIAGGRGRCFVFWQEFRKCYAMADRPEECALQLDDYFECLHHTKE' A
#
# COMPACT_ATOMS: atom_id res chain seq x y z
N SER A 1 4.28 -0.75 -12.65
CA SER A 1 3.98 -2.18 -12.45
C SER A 1 3.40 -2.32 -11.06
N SER A 2 2.07 -2.37 -10.96
CA SER A 2 1.32 -2.27 -9.71
C SER A 2 1.08 -3.64 -9.09
N GLY A 3 1.42 -3.80 -7.81
CA GLY A 3 0.84 -4.81 -6.91
C GLY A 3 1.23 -6.29 -7.06
N TYR A 4 1.79 -6.74 -8.18
CA TYR A 4 2.21 -8.13 -8.38
C TYR A 4 3.72 -8.25 -8.51
N GLY A 5 4.34 -8.90 -7.53
CA GLY A 5 5.75 -9.28 -7.62
C GLY A 5 5.98 -10.28 -8.76
N ILE A 6 7.19 -10.28 -9.31
CA ILE A 6 7.65 -11.08 -10.47
C ILE A 6 7.39 -12.60 -10.32
N ALA A 7 7.05 -13.09 -9.12
CA ALA A 7 6.83 -14.50 -8.81
C ALA A 7 5.36 -14.95 -8.68
N GLY A 8 4.36 -14.12 -8.98
CA GLY A 8 2.94 -14.52 -8.84
C GLY A 8 2.46 -14.76 -7.39
N GLY A 9 3.35 -14.60 -6.40
CA GLY A 9 3.02 -14.56 -4.98
C GLY A 9 2.68 -13.15 -4.49
N ARG A 10 2.07 -13.07 -3.30
CA ARG A 10 1.89 -11.80 -2.57
C ARG A 10 3.25 -11.07 -2.53
N GLY A 11 3.35 -9.92 -3.19
CA GLY A 11 4.57 -9.11 -3.18
C GLY A 11 4.92 -8.66 -1.76
N ARG A 12 6.19 -8.29 -1.51
CA ARG A 12 6.68 -7.86 -0.18
C ARG A 12 5.78 -6.79 0.47
N CYS A 13 5.26 -5.86 -0.32
CA CYS A 13 4.41 -4.76 0.14
C CYS A 13 2.91 -5.03 0.05
N PHE A 14 2.50 -6.28 -0.22
CA PHE A 14 1.09 -6.63 -0.35
C PHE A 14 0.30 -6.44 0.94
N VAL A 15 0.95 -6.54 2.11
CA VAL A 15 0.31 -6.27 3.40
C VAL A 15 -0.12 -4.81 3.51
N PHE A 16 0.78 -3.87 3.22
CA PHE A 16 0.48 -2.43 3.24
C PHE A 16 -0.57 -2.05 2.19
N TRP A 17 -0.51 -2.65 1.00
CA TRP A 17 -1.55 -2.48 -0.01
C TRP A 17 -2.93 -2.96 0.46
N GLN A 18 -3.01 -4.10 1.16
CA GLN A 18 -4.27 -4.57 1.73
C GLN A 18 -4.81 -3.60 2.78
N GLU A 19 -3.97 -3.06 3.65
CA GLU A 19 -4.40 -2.09 4.67
C GLU A 19 -4.88 -0.79 4.05
N PHE A 20 -4.17 -0.27 3.04
CA PHE A 20 -4.63 0.88 2.26
C PHE A 20 -5.99 0.61 1.61
N ARG A 21 -6.16 -0.55 0.96
CA ARG A 21 -7.45 -0.91 0.32
C ARG A 21 -8.59 -1.04 1.32
N LYS A 22 -8.34 -1.57 2.52
CA LYS A 22 -9.35 -1.67 3.59
C LYS A 22 -9.78 -0.28 4.05
N CYS A 23 -8.82 0.61 4.28
CA CYS A 23 -9.12 2.00 4.65
C CYS A 23 -9.91 2.70 3.54
N TYR A 24 -9.42 2.63 2.30
CA TYR A 24 -10.03 3.32 1.15
C TYR A 24 -11.45 2.84 0.86
N ALA A 25 -11.76 1.58 1.13
CA ALA A 25 -13.12 1.05 0.96
C ALA A 25 -14.13 1.57 2.00
N MET A 26 -13.64 2.07 3.14
CA MET A 26 -14.45 2.57 4.26
C MET A 26 -14.41 4.09 4.41
N ALA A 27 -13.50 4.77 3.71
CA ALA A 27 -13.29 6.21 3.83
C ALA A 27 -14.22 6.98 2.91
N ASP A 28 -14.73 8.12 3.41
CA ASP A 28 -15.50 9.05 2.59
C ASP A 28 -14.58 9.84 1.65
N ARG A 29 -13.32 10.05 2.05
CA ARG A 29 -12.31 10.76 1.26
C ARG A 29 -10.96 10.05 1.26
N PRO A 30 -10.21 10.09 0.15
CA PRO A 30 -8.89 9.47 0.04
C PRO A 30 -7.87 9.94 1.08
N GLU A 31 -7.95 11.21 1.51
CA GLU A 31 -7.01 11.80 2.47
C GLU A 31 -7.03 11.10 3.84
N GLU A 32 -8.16 10.46 4.20
CA GLU A 32 -8.32 9.72 5.46
C GLU A 32 -7.40 8.49 5.53
N CYS A 33 -6.90 8.03 4.38
CA CYS A 33 -6.02 6.87 4.24
C CYS A 33 -4.58 7.25 3.86
N ALA A 34 -4.20 8.52 4.01
CA ALA A 34 -2.87 9.01 3.65
C ALA A 34 -1.75 8.25 4.38
N LEU A 35 -1.96 7.90 5.65
CA LEU A 35 -0.99 7.11 6.43
C LEU A 35 -0.73 5.72 5.83
N GLN A 36 -1.78 4.98 5.48
CA GLN A 36 -1.66 3.64 4.89
C GLN A 36 -1.07 3.71 3.47
N LEU A 37 -1.36 4.79 2.76
CA LEU A 37 -0.76 5.08 1.46
C LEU A 37 0.74 5.34 1.59
N ASP A 38 1.15 6.16 2.56
CA ASP A 38 2.56 6.45 2.86
C ASP A 38 3.33 5.19 3.27
N ASP A 39 2.74 4.32 4.09
CA ASP A 39 3.36 3.03 4.48
C ASP A 39 3.52 2.09 3.27
N TYR A 40 2.54 2.08 2.37
CA TYR A 40 2.63 1.30 1.13
C TYR A 40 3.75 1.83 0.22
N PHE A 41 3.82 3.15 0.03
CA PHE A 41 4.88 3.77 -0.77
C PHE A 41 6.25 3.62 -0.13
N GLU A 42 6.35 3.74 1.19
CA GLU A 42 7.61 3.55 1.89
C GLU A 42 8.14 2.13 1.70
N CYS A 43 7.28 1.11 1.82
CA CYS A 43 7.68 -0.26 1.53
C CYS A 43 8.15 -0.44 0.07
N LEU A 44 7.55 0.26 -0.89
CA LEU A 44 7.92 0.15 -2.31
C LEU A 44 9.24 0.83 -2.62
N HIS A 45 9.50 1.98 -2.01
CA HIS A 45 10.56 2.89 -2.43
C HIS A 45 11.73 2.99 -1.44
N HIS A 46 11.55 2.52 -0.20
CA HIS A 46 12.55 2.61 0.87
C HIS A 46 13.09 4.05 0.98
N THR A 47 12.18 5.02 1.00
CA THR A 47 12.51 6.45 0.91
C THR A 47 12.86 7.07 2.26
N LYS A 48 12.55 6.41 3.38
CA LYS A 48 12.98 6.81 4.72
C LYS A 48 14.34 6.17 5.02
N GLU A 49 15.39 6.72 4.39
CA GLU A 49 16.78 6.62 4.88
C GLU A 49 17.25 7.96 5.45
#